data_AF-A0A9W9YZA5-F1
#
_entry.id   AF-A0A9W9YZA5-F1
#
_cell.length_a   1.000
_cell.length_b   1.000
_cell.length_c   1.000
_cell.angle_alpha   90.00
_cell.angle_beta   90.00
_cell.angle_gamma   90.00
#
_symmetry.space_group_name_H-M   'P 1'
#
loop_
_entity.id
_entity.type
_entity.pdbx_description
1 polymer ?
#
loop_
_entity_poly.entity_id
_entity_poly.type
_entity_poly.pdbx_seq_one_letter_code
_entity_poly.pdbx_strand_id
1 'polypeptide(L)'
;MVVAWVVFATLAIFTARYMKDSWGKLFGLKAWFQVHRALTVSCLICTLVGFVLVFVHVEGWSEADVAHSVLGLIITVLVCVQPIMALMRPGPAAEK
;
A
#
# COMPACT_ATOMS: atom_id res chain seq x y z
N MET A 1 2.58 -7.54 -10.03
CA MET A 1 1.74 -7.56 -8.80
C MET A 1 2.34 -8.33 -7.64
N VAL A 2 2.90 -9.53 -7.85
CA VAL A 2 3.38 -10.40 -6.75
C VAL A 2 4.29 -9.69 -5.74
N VAL A 3 5.29 -8.91 -6.19
CA VAL A 3 6.20 -8.19 -5.27
C VAL A 3 5.44 -7.20 -4.37
N ALA A 4 4.49 -6.44 -4.92
CA ALA A 4 3.68 -5.50 -4.13
C ALA A 4 2.88 -6.22 -3.04
N TRP A 5 2.18 -7.29 -3.42
CA TRP A 5 1.20 -7.96 -2.57
C TRP A 5 1.81 -8.97 -1.60
N VAL A 6 2.71 -9.83 -2.07
CA VAL A 6 3.28 -10.90 -1.26
C VAL A 6 4.42 -10.37 -0.38
N VAL A 7 5.21 -9.42 -0.88
CA VAL A 7 6.36 -8.89 -0.14
C VAL A 7 5.99 -7.62 0.62
N PHE A 8 5.71 -6.52 -0.08
CA PHE A 8 5.56 -5.22 0.58
C PHE A 8 4.32 -5.14 1.47
N ALA A 9 3.15 -5.61 1.02
CA ALA A 9 1.94 -5.57 1.83
C ALA A 9 2.06 -6.46 3.07
N THR A 10 2.60 -7.68 2.92
CA THR A 10 2.80 -8.60 4.06
C THR A 10 3.77 -8.01 5.08
N LEU A 11 4.90 -7.46 4.64
CA LEU A 11 5.85 -6.81 5.54
C LEU A 11 5.23 -5.58 6.22
N ALA A 12 4.46 -4.76 5.49
CA ALA A 12 3.79 -3.59 6.06
C ALA A 12 2.83 -3.98 7.20
N ILE A 13 2.02 -5.03 6.99
CA ILE A 13 1.11 -5.58 8.02
C ILE A 13 1.90 -6.13 9.20
N PHE A 14 2.96 -6.91 8.94
CA PHE A 14 3.81 -7.47 9.98
C PHE A 14 4.44 -6.37 10.85
N THR A 15 5.05 -5.34 10.23
CA THR A 15 5.65 -4.21 10.94
C THR A 15 4.62 -3.47 11.79
N ALA A 16 3.44 -3.18 11.24
CA ALA A 16 2.39 -2.48 11.96
C ALA A 16 1.83 -3.28 13.15
N ARG A 17 1.87 -4.61 13.09
CA ARG A 17 1.31 -5.47 14.14
C ARG A 17 2.32 -5.80 15.23
N TYR A 18 3.54 -6.20 14.85
CA TYR A 18 4.48 -6.84 15.76
C TYR A 18 5.66 -5.95 16.16
N MET A 19 5.99 -4.92 15.40
CA MET A 19 7.22 -4.16 15.60
C MET A 19 7.00 -2.80 16.28
N LYS A 20 5.83 -2.58 16.91
CA LYS A 20 5.44 -1.25 17.46
C LYS A 20 6.38 -0.71 18.53
N ASP A 21 7.02 -1.59 19.28
CA ASP A 21 7.96 -1.23 20.36
C ASP A 21 9.42 -1.42 19.96
N SER A 22 9.66 -1.75 18.69
CA SER A 22 11.00 -1.98 18.15
C SER A 22 11.60 -0.70 17.57
N TRP A 23 12.94 -0.61 17.61
CA TRP A 23 13.76 0.36 16.87
C TRP A 23 13.61 1.86 17.20
N GLY A 24 13.21 2.22 18.41
CA GLY A 24 13.30 3.61 18.88
C GLY A 24 12.58 4.62 17.97
N LYS A 25 13.23 5.76 17.68
CA LYS A 25 12.69 6.82 16.82
C LYS A 25 13.53 7.01 15.56
N LEU A 26 12.85 7.26 14.45
CA LEU A 26 13.44 7.63 13.16
C LEU A 26 12.73 8.89 12.65
N PHE A 27 13.51 9.95 12.37
CA PHE A 27 12.98 11.28 12.00
C PHE A 27 11.91 11.81 12.97
N GLY A 28 12.15 11.66 14.27
CA GLY A 28 11.25 12.16 15.33
C GLY A 28 9.97 11.33 15.57
N LEU A 29 9.66 10.37 14.70
CA LEU A 29 8.52 9.44 14.84
C LEU A 29 9.00 8.05 15.27
N LYS A 30 8.09 7.20 15.78
CA LYS A 30 8.43 5.80 16.09
C LYS A 30 8.93 5.10 14.81
N ALA A 31 10.06 4.40 14.88
CA ALA A 31 10.70 3.84 13.69
C ALA A 31 9.81 2.84 12.95
N TRP A 32 9.05 2.00 13.67
CA TRP A 32 8.08 1.09 13.07
C TRP A 32 7.09 1.79 12.16
N PHE A 33 6.67 3.01 12.52
CA PHE A 33 5.69 3.78 11.76
C PHE A 33 6.30 4.27 10.45
N GLN A 34 7.56 4.69 10.49
CA GLN A 34 8.30 5.08 9.29
C GLN A 34 8.52 3.90 8.35
N VAL A 35 8.93 2.75 8.90
CA VAL A 35 9.14 1.52 8.12
C VAL A 35 7.81 1.04 7.52
N HIS A 36 6.74 0.99 8.30
CA HIS A 36 5.40 0.68 7.80
C HIS A 36 4.99 1.62 6.67
N ARG A 37 5.16 2.93 6.85
CA ARG A 37 4.83 3.93 5.82
C ARG A 37 5.64 3.73 4.55
N ALA A 38 6.95 3.48 4.66
CA ALA A 38 7.81 3.21 3.51
C ALA A 38 7.36 1.95 2.76
N LEU A 39 7.06 0.86 3.47
CA LEU A 39 6.58 -0.38 2.86
C LEU A 39 5.21 -0.20 2.17
N THR A 40 4.29 0.53 2.79
CA THR A 40 2.96 0.82 2.21
C THR A 40 3.07 1.72 0.97
N VAL A 41 3.97 2.71 0.96
CA VAL A 41 4.23 3.55 -0.22
C VAL A 41 4.87 2.74 -1.36
N SER A 42 5.85 1.89 -1.05
CA SER A 42 6.44 1.00 -2.05
C SER A 42 5.41 0.04 -2.65
N CYS A 43 4.50 -0.50 -1.82
CA CYS A 43 3.38 -1.34 -2.28
C CYS A 43 2.46 -0.59 -3.24
N LEU A 44 2.09 0.66 -2.91
CA LEU A 44 1.27 1.52 -3.79
C LEU A 44 1.97 1.74 -5.14
N ILE A 45 3.24 2.16 -5.14
CA ILE A 45 3.99 2.42 -6.38
C ILE A 45 4.06 1.16 -7.25
N CYS A 46 4.45 0.02 -6.67
CA CYS A 46 4.54 -1.23 -7.42
C CYS A 46 3.17 -1.70 -7.95
N THR A 47 2.08 -1.43 -7.22
CA THR A 47 0.71 -1.74 -7.67
C THR A 47 0.31 -0.84 -8.84
N LEU A 48 0.56 0.47 -8.76
CA LEU A 48 0.27 1.40 -9.86
C LEU A 48 1.07 1.05 -11.13
N VAL A 49 2.37 0.81 -10.98
CA VAL A 49 3.24 0.45 -12.10
C VAL A 49 2.77 -0.84 -12.75
N GLY A 50 2.53 -1.90 -11.97
CA GLY A 50 2.07 -3.15 -12.54
C GLY A 50 0.67 -3.05 -13.16
N PHE A 51 -0.20 -2.19 -12.63
CA PHE A 51 -1.54 -1.98 -13.18
C PHE A 51 -1.42 -1.35 -14.57
N VAL A 52 -0.64 -0.28 -14.70
CA VAL A 52 -0.35 0.36 -16.00
C VAL A 52 0.28 -0.62 -16.99
N LEU A 53 1.25 -1.43 -16.55
CA LEU A 53 1.92 -2.40 -17.43
C LEU A 53 0.94 -3.44 -18.01
N VAL A 54 -0.06 -3.88 -17.26
CA VAL A 54 -1.08 -4.82 -17.77
C VAL A 54 -1.93 -4.17 -18.86
N PHE A 55 -2.39 -2.94 -18.65
CA PHE A 55 -3.16 -2.20 -19.66
C PHE A 55 -2.37 -1.91 -20.93
N VAL A 56 -1.07 -1.59 -20.79
CA VAL A 56 -0.16 -1.42 -21.94
C VAL A 56 0.04 -2.74 -22.68
N HIS A 57 0.19 -3.85 -21.97
CA HIS A 57 0.44 -5.16 -22.58
C HIS A 57 -0.78 -5.70 -23.35
N VAL A 58 -1.98 -5.49 -22.82
CA VAL A 58 -3.24 -5.94 -23.44
C VAL A 58 -3.78 -4.90 -24.45
N GLU A 59 -3.10 -3.76 -24.61
CA GLU A 59 -3.51 -2.65 -25.48
C GLU A 59 -4.92 -2.11 -25.18
N GLY A 60 -5.38 -2.23 -23.93
CA GLY A 60 -6.72 -1.81 -23.54
C GLY A 60 -7.31 -2.66 -22.41
N TRP A 61 -8.62 -2.89 -22.49
CA TRP A 61 -9.36 -3.69 -21.53
C TRP A 61 -9.40 -5.17 -21.96
N SER A 62 -9.24 -6.08 -21.00
CA SER A 62 -9.34 -7.52 -21.26
C SER A 62 -10.78 -8.00 -21.14
N GLU A 63 -11.35 -8.44 -22.26
CA GLU A 63 -12.66 -9.11 -22.29
C GLU A 63 -12.58 -10.61 -21.95
N ALA A 64 -11.37 -11.18 -21.88
CA ALA A 64 -11.17 -12.61 -21.63
C ALA A 64 -11.39 -13.00 -20.16
N ASP A 65 -11.11 -12.09 -19.23
CA ASP A 65 -11.37 -12.28 -17.79
C ASP A 65 -11.83 -10.96 -17.16
N VAL A 66 -13.12 -10.69 -17.35
CA VAL A 66 -13.78 -9.47 -16.87
C VAL A 66 -13.76 -9.42 -15.34
N ALA A 67 -13.93 -10.55 -14.66
CA ALA A 67 -13.95 -10.61 -13.20
C ALA A 67 -12.60 -10.19 -12.60
N HIS A 68 -11.50 -10.74 -13.14
CA HIS A 68 -10.15 -10.36 -12.71
C HIS A 68 -9.88 -8.87 -12.98
N SER A 69 -10.26 -8.37 -14.16
CA SER A 69 -10.01 -6.98 -14.56
C SER A 69 -10.79 -5.97 -13.70
N VAL A 70 -12.06 -6.25 -13.41
CA VAL A 70 -12.89 -5.43 -12.50
C VAL A 70 -12.34 -5.45 -11.07
N LEU A 71 -11.98 -6.62 -10.54
CA LEU A 71 -11.38 -6.72 -9.21
C LEU A 71 -10.06 -5.96 -9.13
N GLY A 72 -9.20 -6.08 -10.15
CA GLY A 72 -7.95 -5.33 -10.25
C GLY A 72 -8.16 -3.82 -10.21
N LEU A 73 -9.18 -3.31 -10.90
CA LEU A 73 -9.55 -1.89 -10.86
C LEU A 73 -10.03 -1.45 -9.47
N ILE A 74 -10.98 -2.19 -8.88
CA ILE A 74 -11.52 -1.88 -7.54
C ILE A 74 -10.37 -1.84 -6.52
N ILE A 75 -9.52 -2.85 -6.54
CA ILE A 75 -8.37 -2.97 -5.64
C ILE A 75 -7.41 -1.79 -5.84
N THR A 76 -7.12 -1.42 -7.09
CA THR A 76 -6.22 -0.28 -7.38
C THR A 76 -6.78 1.03 -6.82
N VAL A 77 -8.09 1.26 -6.96
CA VAL A 77 -8.77 2.41 -6.34
C VAL A 77 -8.63 2.38 -4.83
N LEU A 78 -8.91 1.24 -4.18
CA LEU A 78 -8.80 1.11 -2.72
C LEU A 78 -7.37 1.37 -2.23
N VAL A 79 -6.35 0.88 -2.96
CA VAL A 79 -4.95 1.11 -2.62
C VAL A 79 -4.59 2.60 -2.72
N CYS A 80 -5.16 3.35 -3.68
CA CYS A 80 -5.00 4.80 -3.77
C CYS A 80 -5.75 5.58 -2.68
N VAL A 81 -6.83 5.03 -2.12
CA VAL A 81 -7.56 5.65 -1.00
C VAL A 81 -6.78 5.55 0.31
N GLN A 82 -5.98 4.49 0.50
CA GLN A 82 -5.17 4.27 1.72
C GLN A 82 -4.30 5.48 2.14
N PRO A 83 -3.48 6.11 1.27
CA PRO A 83 -2.70 7.30 1.64
C PRO A 83 -3.59 8.51 1.99
N ILE A 84 -4.75 8.67 1.35
CA ILE A 84 -5.69 9.76 1.66
C ILE A 84 -6.21 9.59 3.10
N MET A 85 -6.66 8.37 3.44
CA MET A 85 -7.09 8.06 4.80
C MET A 85 -5.95 8.21 5.81
N ALA A 86 -4.72 7.87 5.43
CA ALA A 86 -3.54 8.05 6.29
C ALA A 86 -3.25 9.52 6.60
N LEU A 87 -3.52 10.44 5.66
CA LEU A 87 -3.38 11.88 5.87
C LEU A 87 -4.50 12.47 6.73
N MET A 88 -5.71 11.91 6.64
CA MET A 88 -6.85 12.30 7.48
C MET A 88 -6.77 11.74 8.91
N ARG A 89 -5.83 10.83 9.18
CA ARG A 89 -5.67 10.24 10.50
C ARG A 89 -5.31 11.32 11.53
N PRO A 90 -6.01 11.38 12.68
CA PRO A 90 -5.66 12.31 13.76
C PRO A 90 -4.19 12.18 14.17
N GLY A 91 -3.54 13.32 14.38
CA GLY A 91 -2.18 13.38 14.86
C GLY A 91 -2.06 12.89 16.32
N PRO A 92 -0.84 12.60 16.80
CA PRO A 92 -0.60 12.14 18.17
C PRO A 92 -1.09 13.11 19.26
N ALA A 93 -1.32 14.38 18.92
CA ALA A 93 -1.79 15.43 19.83
C ALA A 93 -3.33 15.52 19.94
N ALA A 94 -4.07 14.72 19.17
CA ALA A 94 -5.54 14.67 19.26
C ALA A 94 -6.06 13.76 20.39
N GLU A 95 -5.16 13.02 21.06
CA GLU A 95 -5.46 12.27 22.28
C GLU A 95 -5.35 13.25 23.46
N LYS A 96 -6.51 13.71 23.96
CA LYS A 96 -6.66 14.39 25.26
C LYS A 96 -7.48 13.49 26.18
#